data_AF-A0A0L0W2J9-F1
#
_entry.id   AF-A0A0L0W2J9-F1
#
_cell.length_a   1.000
_cell.length_b   1.000
_cell.length_c   1.000
_cell.angle_alpha   90.00
_cell.angle_beta   90.00
_cell.angle_gamma   90.00
#
_symmetry.space_group_name_H-M   'P 1'
#
loop_
_entity.id
_entity.type
_entity.pdbx_description
1 polymer ?
#
loop_
_entity_poly.entity_id
_entity_poly.type
_entity_poly.pdbx_seq_one_letter_code
_entity_poly.pdbx_strand_id
1 'polypeptide(L)'
;MLFKYLLATVALAASAASSPTVPTIVSPPATHLNQCQTVITEVKEPVVASCKAGKIEKVKSHLEKVQKPVKALSASFSYSSTLVIKKEIITKYSYEFIKVLRKFQSILTVISSHPKISASCTEVYAKFDYQFDSICTVFKKHGVEIYKLIHEEASLNVTIWVKSGFKFQSKGDYKPNTSTIGH
;
A
#
# COMPACT_ATOMS: atom_id res chain seq x y z
N MET A 1 -67.01 30.27 4.23
CA MET A 1 -67.63 28.93 4.34
C MET A 1 -67.51 28.25 3.00
N LEU A 2 -66.63 27.26 2.84
CA LEU A 2 -66.71 26.32 1.72
C LEU A 2 -66.11 25.00 2.20
N PHE A 3 -67.00 24.04 2.41
CA PHE A 3 -66.70 22.68 2.81
C PHE A 3 -67.19 21.77 1.68
N LYS A 4 -66.41 20.72 1.41
CA LYS A 4 -66.77 19.42 0.81
C LYS A 4 -66.37 19.18 -0.65
N TYR A 5 -66.02 17.90 -0.81
CA TYR A 5 -65.59 17.13 -1.98
C TYR A 5 -64.07 17.20 -2.22
N LEU A 6 -63.32 16.11 -2.35
CA LEU A 6 -63.69 14.73 -2.65
C LEU A 6 -62.48 13.79 -2.42
N LEU A 7 -62.72 12.69 -1.71
CA LEU A 7 -62.21 11.32 -1.91
C LEU A 7 -60.72 11.02 -2.25
N ALA A 8 -60.15 10.23 -1.33
CA ALA A 8 -59.51 8.92 -1.53
C ALA A 8 -58.08 8.81 -2.10
N THR A 9 -57.27 8.10 -1.30
CA THR A 9 -56.09 7.27 -1.65
C THR A 9 -54.87 8.02 -2.20
N VAL A 10 -53.67 7.87 -1.65
CA VAL A 10 -52.88 6.63 -1.61
C VAL A 10 -52.03 6.57 -0.34
N ALA A 11 -52.12 5.47 0.39
CA ALA A 11 -51.08 5.06 1.32
C ALA A 11 -49.81 4.76 0.50
N LEU A 12 -48.76 5.56 0.66
CA LEU A 12 -47.45 5.23 0.10
C LEU A 12 -46.43 5.08 1.23
N ALA A 13 -45.93 3.86 1.29
CA ALA A 13 -45.02 3.26 2.24
C ALA A 13 -43.97 4.20 2.86
N ALA A 14 -43.92 4.16 4.19
CA ALA A 14 -42.73 4.46 4.96
C ALA A 14 -41.65 3.42 4.63
N SER A 15 -40.68 3.76 3.79
CA SER A 15 -39.34 3.13 3.76
C SER A 15 -38.40 3.93 2.86
N ALA A 16 -37.87 5.03 3.38
CA ALA A 16 -36.54 5.48 2.97
C ALA A 16 -35.65 5.23 4.19
N ALA A 17 -34.95 4.10 4.13
CA ALA A 17 -34.00 3.66 5.13
C ALA A 17 -33.01 4.78 5.45
N SER A 18 -33.14 5.37 6.63
CA SER A 18 -31.99 5.86 7.37
C SER A 18 -31.19 4.63 7.78
N SER A 19 -30.42 4.07 6.85
CA SER A 19 -29.31 3.20 7.25
C SER A 19 -28.41 4.05 8.13
N PRO A 20 -28.24 3.74 9.42
CA PRO A 20 -27.15 4.35 10.15
C PRO A 20 -25.89 3.90 9.42
N THR A 21 -25.20 4.84 8.77
CA THR A 21 -23.83 4.63 8.32
C THR A 21 -23.06 4.30 9.57
N VAL A 22 -22.88 3.00 9.86
CA VAL A 22 -21.94 2.55 10.87
C VAL A 22 -20.64 3.24 10.51
N PRO A 23 -20.07 4.11 11.36
CA PRO A 23 -18.79 4.70 11.05
C PRO A 23 -17.84 3.53 10.82
N THR A 24 -17.36 3.39 9.58
CA THR A 24 -16.38 2.37 9.28
C THR A 24 -15.15 2.77 10.10
N ILE A 25 -14.93 2.07 11.21
CA ILE A 25 -13.77 2.31 12.07
C ILE A 25 -12.57 1.85 11.26
N VAL A 26 -11.98 2.78 10.48
CA VAL A 26 -10.73 2.54 9.78
C VAL A 26 -9.67 2.36 10.86
N SER A 27 -9.05 1.18 10.90
CA SER A 27 -8.02 0.91 11.90
C SER A 27 -6.80 1.83 11.69
N PRO A 28 -6.08 2.22 12.76
CA PRO A 28 -4.94 3.12 12.65
C PRO A 28 -3.84 2.57 11.73
N PRO A 29 -3.06 3.43 11.04
CA PRO A 29 -1.95 3.00 10.20
C PRO A 29 -0.94 2.09 10.91
N ALA A 30 -0.71 2.30 12.21
CA ALA A 30 0.18 1.47 13.03
C ALA A 30 -0.18 -0.03 13.01
N THR A 31 -1.47 -0.36 13.07
CA THR A 31 -1.96 -1.75 13.04
C THR A 31 -1.64 -2.38 11.69
N HIS A 32 -1.91 -1.68 10.60
CA HIS A 32 -1.68 -2.17 9.25
C HIS A 32 -0.18 -2.25 8.88
N LEU A 33 0.66 -1.37 9.43
CA LEU A 33 2.11 -1.45 9.31
C LEU A 33 2.63 -2.77 9.89
N ASN A 34 2.21 -3.13 11.11
CA ASN A 34 2.59 -4.39 11.73
C ASN A 34 2.08 -5.59 10.93
N GLN A 35 0.80 -5.57 10.51
CA GLN A 35 0.22 -6.63 9.67
C GLN A 35 1.01 -6.84 8.37
N CYS A 36 1.43 -5.77 7.70
CA CYS A 36 2.29 -5.88 6.52
C CYS A 36 3.60 -6.59 6.85
N GLN A 37 4.30 -6.17 7.91
CA GLN A 37 5.57 -6.78 8.32
C GLN A 37 5.43 -8.27 8.63
N THR A 38 4.36 -8.66 9.33
CA THR A 38 4.06 -10.04 9.70
C THR A 38 3.77 -10.89 8.47
N VAL A 39 2.80 -10.50 7.63
CA VAL A 39 2.42 -11.27 6.44
C VAL A 39 3.58 -11.40 5.45
N ILE A 40 4.37 -10.35 5.24
CA ILE A 40 5.58 -10.42 4.40
C ILE A 40 6.57 -11.46 4.93
N THR A 41 6.75 -11.51 6.26
CA THR A 41 7.65 -12.48 6.90
C THR A 41 7.13 -13.91 6.71
N GLU A 42 5.83 -14.13 6.89
CA GLU A 42 5.18 -15.44 6.72
C GLU A 42 5.25 -15.98 5.29
N VAL A 43 5.07 -15.12 4.28
CA VAL A 43 5.06 -15.58 2.88
C VAL A 43 6.45 -15.77 2.27
N LYS A 44 7.52 -15.30 2.94
CA LYS A 44 8.88 -15.32 2.37
C LYS A 44 9.32 -16.74 2.00
N GLU A 45 9.30 -17.67 2.94
CA GLU A 45 9.73 -19.06 2.67
C GLU A 45 8.81 -19.78 1.65
N PRO A 46 7.48 -19.64 1.71
CA PRO A 46 6.59 -20.13 0.66
C PRO A 46 6.91 -19.57 -0.75
N VAL A 47 7.29 -18.29 -0.86
CA VAL A 47 7.73 -17.70 -2.12
C VAL A 47 9.05 -18.32 -2.58
N VAL A 48 10.03 -18.48 -1.69
CA VAL A 48 11.31 -19.15 -2.02
C VAL A 48 11.08 -20.55 -2.56
N ALA A 49 10.27 -21.35 -1.87
CA ALA A 49 9.93 -22.71 -2.29
C ALA A 49 9.22 -22.73 -3.66
N SER A 50 8.26 -21.82 -3.87
CA SER A 50 7.53 -21.72 -5.13
C SER A 50 8.42 -21.25 -6.29
N CYS A 51 9.36 -20.34 -6.03
CA CYS A 51 10.32 -19.88 -7.03
C CYS A 51 11.28 -21.00 -7.47
N LYS A 52 11.86 -21.73 -6.49
CA LYS A 52 12.71 -22.90 -6.76
C LYS A 52 11.99 -23.98 -7.57
N ALA A 53 10.70 -24.16 -7.31
CA ALA A 53 9.85 -25.13 -8.03
C ALA A 53 9.28 -24.61 -9.36
N GLY A 54 9.59 -23.38 -9.78
CA GLY A 54 9.06 -22.79 -11.02
C GLY A 54 7.55 -22.51 -11.02
N LYS A 55 6.90 -22.47 -9.85
CA LYS A 55 5.44 -22.37 -9.70
C LYS A 55 4.96 -20.91 -9.72
N ILE A 56 4.88 -20.32 -10.91
CA ILE A 56 4.50 -18.92 -11.14
C ILE A 56 3.20 -18.53 -10.42
N GLU A 57 2.12 -19.29 -10.63
CA GLU A 57 0.81 -18.96 -10.04
C GLU A 57 0.80 -19.03 -8.51
N LYS A 58 1.62 -19.91 -7.91
CA LYS A 58 1.78 -19.93 -6.45
C LYS A 58 2.52 -18.68 -5.95
N VAL A 59 3.55 -18.24 -6.65
CA VAL A 59 4.26 -16.98 -6.32
C VAL A 59 3.30 -15.80 -6.36
N LYS A 60 2.48 -15.68 -7.42
CA LYS A 60 1.45 -14.64 -7.51
C LYS A 60 0.46 -14.70 -6.34
N SER A 61 -0.08 -15.88 -6.03
CA SER A 61 -0.99 -16.07 -4.89
C SER A 61 -0.36 -15.66 -3.55
N HIS A 62 0.92 -15.95 -3.33
CA HIS A 62 1.64 -15.50 -2.13
C HIS A 62 1.81 -13.97 -2.09
N LEU A 63 2.07 -13.33 -3.24
CA LEU A 63 2.12 -11.87 -3.33
C LEU A 63 0.75 -11.24 -3.09
N GLU A 64 -0.34 -11.81 -3.60
CA GLU A 64 -1.70 -11.31 -3.36
C GLU A 64 -2.08 -11.33 -1.87
N LYS A 65 -1.59 -12.32 -1.10
CA LYS A 65 -1.75 -12.33 0.36
C LYS A 65 -1.12 -11.11 1.02
N VAL A 66 0.05 -10.65 0.54
CA VAL A 66 0.71 -9.42 1.00
C VAL A 66 -0.02 -8.17 0.50
N GLN A 67 -0.65 -8.24 -0.67
CA GLN A 67 -1.35 -7.10 -1.25
C GLN A 67 -2.52 -6.63 -0.38
N LYS A 68 -3.23 -7.57 0.27
CA LYS A 68 -4.38 -7.27 1.14
C LYS A 68 -4.03 -6.29 2.28
N PRO A 69 -3.04 -6.57 3.16
CA PRO A 69 -2.66 -5.63 4.21
C PRO A 69 -2.03 -4.35 3.65
N VAL A 70 -1.30 -4.38 2.52
CA VAL A 70 -0.75 -3.16 1.90
C VAL A 70 -1.85 -2.23 1.39
N LYS A 71 -2.92 -2.78 0.77
CA LYS A 71 -4.09 -2.00 0.36
C LYS A 71 -4.82 -1.39 1.56
N ALA A 72 -4.98 -2.15 2.65
CA ALA A 72 -5.57 -1.65 3.89
C ALA A 72 -4.71 -0.54 4.51
N LEU A 73 -3.38 -0.69 4.50
CA LEU A 73 -2.44 0.32 4.95
C LEU A 73 -2.59 1.63 4.16
N SER A 74 -2.55 1.55 2.83
CA SER A 74 -2.74 2.71 1.95
C SER A 74 -4.08 3.42 2.18
N ALA A 75 -5.17 2.65 2.33
CA ALA A 75 -6.48 3.21 2.67
C ALA A 75 -6.47 3.89 4.05
N SER A 76 -5.81 3.30 5.05
CA SER A 76 -5.70 3.88 6.39
C SER A 76 -4.93 5.20 6.39
N PHE A 77 -3.89 5.33 5.57
CA PHE A 77 -3.16 6.60 5.39
C PHE A 77 -3.98 7.63 4.64
N SER A 78 -4.75 7.22 3.62
CA SER A 78 -5.62 8.11 2.87
C SER A 78 -6.71 8.71 3.77
N TYR A 79 -7.37 7.89 4.58
CA TYR A 79 -8.34 8.34 5.58
C TYR A 79 -7.68 9.19 6.67
N SER A 80 -6.53 8.75 7.18
CA SER A 80 -5.74 9.48 8.17
C SER A 80 -5.31 10.87 7.68
N SER A 81 -5.13 11.05 6.37
CA SER A 81 -4.74 12.34 5.76
C SER A 81 -5.84 13.41 5.75
N THR A 82 -7.07 13.05 6.16
CA THR A 82 -8.17 13.98 6.45
C THR A 82 -8.24 14.36 7.93
N LEU A 83 -7.42 13.75 8.79
CA LEU A 83 -7.33 14.04 10.21
C LEU A 83 -6.02 14.80 10.49
N VAL A 84 -6.03 15.69 11.47
CA VAL A 84 -4.83 16.42 11.91
C VAL A 84 -3.91 15.45 12.67
N ILE A 85 -3.09 14.71 11.94
CA ILE A 85 -2.06 13.85 12.53
C ILE A 85 -0.81 14.70 12.81
N LYS A 86 -0.32 14.63 14.05
CA LYS A 86 0.92 15.30 14.45
C LYS A 86 2.09 14.82 13.59
N LYS A 87 2.93 15.76 13.11
CA LYS A 87 4.11 15.48 12.29
C LYS A 87 5.02 14.40 12.91
N GLU A 88 5.15 14.39 14.23
CA GLU A 88 5.95 13.37 14.95
C GLU A 88 5.42 11.94 14.77
N ILE A 89 4.09 11.76 14.77
CA ILE A 89 3.48 10.44 14.60
C ILE A 89 3.67 9.95 13.17
N ILE A 90 3.44 10.82 12.19
CA ILE A 90 3.60 10.47 10.78
C ILE A 90 5.09 10.20 10.43
N THR A 91 6.03 10.91 11.04
CA THR A 91 7.47 10.61 10.95
C THR A 91 7.80 9.25 11.58
N LYS A 92 7.20 8.86 12.71
CA LYS A 92 7.37 7.50 13.25
C LYS A 92 6.84 6.44 12.27
N TYR A 93 5.69 6.70 11.66
CA TYR A 93 5.11 5.79 10.67
C TYR A 93 5.96 5.67 9.39
N SER A 94 6.69 6.72 8.97
CA SER A 94 7.60 6.58 7.82
C SER A 94 8.73 5.59 8.09
N TYR A 95 9.31 5.58 9.29
CA TYR A 95 10.34 4.60 9.63
C TYR A 95 9.81 3.16 9.66
N GLU A 96 8.59 2.95 10.18
CA GLU A 96 7.93 1.65 10.11
C GLU A 96 7.58 1.24 8.69
N PHE A 97 7.22 2.20 7.83
CA PHE A 97 7.00 1.93 6.41
C PHE A 97 8.30 1.54 5.70
N ILE A 98 9.44 2.18 6.01
CA ILE A 98 10.76 1.75 5.52
C ILE A 98 11.06 0.29 5.91
N LYS A 99 10.68 -0.14 7.12
CA LYS A 99 10.82 -1.56 7.53
C LYS A 99 9.94 -2.49 6.69
N VAL A 100 8.71 -2.09 6.36
CA VAL A 100 7.83 -2.82 5.44
C VAL A 100 8.49 -2.97 4.07
N LEU A 101 9.01 -1.87 3.50
CA LEU A 101 9.73 -1.90 2.22
C LEU A 101 10.92 -2.84 2.29
N ARG A 102 11.76 -2.76 3.33
CA ARG A 102 12.94 -3.63 3.49
C ARG A 102 12.57 -5.11 3.52
N LYS A 103 11.51 -5.47 4.25
CA LYS A 103 11.02 -6.85 4.28
C LYS A 103 10.48 -7.28 2.91
N PHE A 104 9.71 -6.43 2.24
CA PHE A 104 9.18 -6.72 0.90
C PHE A 104 10.31 -6.88 -0.13
N GLN A 105 11.36 -6.06 -0.04
CA GLN A 105 12.55 -6.16 -0.87
C GLN A 105 13.17 -7.56 -0.78
N SER A 106 13.16 -8.21 0.39
CA SER A 106 13.69 -9.57 0.51
C SER A 106 12.93 -10.59 -0.34
N ILE A 107 11.61 -10.38 -0.55
CA ILE A 107 10.79 -11.17 -1.48
C ILE A 107 11.15 -10.82 -2.93
N LEU A 108 11.26 -9.52 -3.24
CA LEU A 108 11.66 -9.07 -4.58
C LEU A 108 13.02 -9.64 -4.98
N THR A 109 14.00 -9.69 -4.06
CA THR A 109 15.31 -10.29 -4.30
C THR A 109 15.19 -11.74 -4.73
N VAL A 110 14.40 -12.53 -3.99
CA VAL A 110 14.15 -13.93 -4.33
C VAL A 110 13.55 -14.04 -5.73
N ILE A 111 12.47 -13.30 -6.02
CA ILE A 111 11.79 -13.43 -7.31
C ILE A 111 12.67 -12.93 -8.47
N SER A 112 13.46 -11.88 -8.25
CA SER A 112 14.35 -11.30 -9.27
C SER A 112 15.44 -12.28 -9.75
N SER A 113 15.84 -13.23 -8.90
CA SER A 113 16.75 -14.32 -9.26
C SER A 113 16.13 -15.35 -10.21
N HIS A 114 14.81 -15.27 -10.47
CA HIS A 114 14.07 -16.14 -11.38
C HIS A 114 13.38 -15.32 -12.49
N PRO A 115 14.08 -14.97 -13.59
CA PRO A 115 13.60 -14.00 -14.58
C PRO A 115 12.21 -14.27 -15.16
N LYS A 116 11.90 -15.53 -15.47
CA LYS A 116 10.57 -15.93 -15.99
C LYS A 116 9.44 -15.65 -14.99
N ILE A 117 9.70 -15.88 -13.70
CA ILE A 117 8.72 -15.63 -12.63
C ILE A 117 8.57 -14.13 -12.42
N SER A 118 9.69 -13.40 -12.35
CA SER A 118 9.71 -11.95 -12.18
C SER A 118 8.90 -11.24 -13.28
N ALA A 119 9.14 -11.58 -14.55
CA ALA A 119 8.39 -11.03 -15.68
C ALA A 119 6.89 -11.35 -15.61
N SER A 120 6.51 -12.51 -15.04
CA SER A 120 5.11 -12.89 -14.90
C SER A 120 4.39 -12.15 -13.75
N CYS A 121 5.13 -11.50 -12.85
CA CYS A 121 4.57 -10.82 -11.68
C CYS A 121 4.32 -9.31 -11.90
N THR A 122 4.61 -8.77 -13.09
CA THR A 122 4.55 -7.32 -13.38
C THR A 122 3.20 -6.68 -13.03
N GLU A 123 2.07 -7.34 -13.33
CA GLU A 123 0.74 -6.81 -12.98
C GLU A 123 0.55 -6.71 -11.47
N VAL A 124 1.01 -7.72 -10.71
CA VAL A 124 0.94 -7.73 -9.26
C VAL A 124 1.82 -6.63 -8.68
N TYR A 125 3.02 -6.43 -9.23
CA TYR A 125 3.94 -5.35 -8.84
C TYR A 125 3.34 -3.96 -9.09
N ALA A 126 2.67 -3.74 -10.22
CA ALA A 126 2.01 -2.47 -10.51
C ALA A 126 0.95 -2.10 -9.45
N LYS A 127 0.22 -3.10 -8.93
CA LYS A 127 -0.75 -2.87 -7.84
C LYS A 127 -0.04 -2.45 -6.56
N PHE A 128 1.10 -3.04 -6.23
CA PHE A 128 1.90 -2.60 -5.08
C PHE A 128 2.48 -1.20 -5.28
N ASP A 129 3.02 -0.90 -6.46
CA ASP A 129 3.59 0.41 -6.80
C ASP A 129 2.59 1.53 -6.54
N TYR A 130 1.35 1.37 -7.03
CA TYR A 130 0.27 2.32 -6.78
C TYR A 130 -0.02 2.52 -5.28
N GLN A 131 -0.06 1.45 -4.48
CA GLN A 131 -0.33 1.56 -3.05
C GLN A 131 0.84 2.22 -2.29
N PHE A 132 2.08 1.89 -2.63
CA PHE A 132 3.27 2.50 -2.03
C PHE A 132 3.39 3.98 -2.40
N ASP A 133 3.07 4.34 -3.63
CA ASP A 133 3.01 5.73 -4.10
C ASP A 133 1.99 6.57 -3.32
N SER A 134 0.79 6.02 -3.13
CA SER A 134 -0.26 6.66 -2.31
C SER A 134 0.23 6.94 -0.89
N ILE A 135 0.89 5.95 -0.26
CA ILE A 135 1.48 6.10 1.08
C ILE A 135 2.58 7.18 1.10
N CYS A 136 3.50 7.17 0.12
CA CYS A 136 4.56 8.16 0.01
C CYS A 136 4.02 9.59 -0.18
N THR A 137 2.94 9.73 -0.94
CA THR A 137 2.26 11.02 -1.14
C THR A 137 1.70 11.57 0.17
N VAL A 138 1.12 10.71 1.02
CA VAL A 138 0.65 11.12 2.36
C VAL A 138 1.81 11.58 3.24
N PHE A 139 2.95 10.88 3.23
CA PHE A 139 4.14 11.31 3.95
C PHE A 139 4.65 12.69 3.46
N LYS A 140 4.77 12.88 2.15
CA LYS A 140 5.17 14.17 1.55
C LYS A 140 4.23 15.29 1.97
N LYS A 141 2.90 15.07 1.92
CA LYS A 141 1.87 16.05 2.32
C LYS A 141 2.05 16.54 3.76
N HIS A 142 2.53 15.69 4.66
CA HIS A 142 2.77 16.05 6.06
C HIS A 142 4.22 16.50 6.34
N GLY A 143 4.99 16.81 5.30
CA GLY A 143 6.34 17.35 5.42
C GLY A 143 7.39 16.33 5.87
N VAL A 144 7.16 15.04 5.61
CA VAL A 144 8.17 13.99 5.77
C VAL A 144 8.92 13.82 4.45
N GLU A 145 10.25 13.89 4.48
CA GLU A 145 11.13 13.67 3.32
C GLU A 145 11.25 12.19 2.96
N ILE A 146 10.12 11.51 2.71
CA ILE A 146 10.09 10.04 2.55
C ILE A 146 11.00 9.54 1.42
N TYR A 147 11.10 10.26 0.30
CA TYR A 147 11.95 9.86 -0.82
C TYR A 147 13.42 9.90 -0.44
N LYS A 148 13.86 10.94 0.28
CA LYS A 148 15.21 11.02 0.84
C LYS A 148 15.47 9.84 1.78
N LEU A 149 14.55 9.53 2.69
CA LEU A 149 14.66 8.37 3.57
C LEU A 149 14.78 7.04 2.81
N ILE A 150 14.04 6.86 1.71
CA ILE A 150 14.13 5.65 0.88
C ILE A 150 15.51 5.50 0.22
N HIS A 151 16.08 6.60 -0.28
CA HIS A 151 17.37 6.58 -0.99
C HIS A 151 18.59 6.57 -0.05
N GLU A 152 18.47 7.15 1.15
CA GLU A 152 19.54 7.18 2.15
C GLU A 152 19.54 5.94 3.07
N GLU A 153 18.45 5.16 3.10
CA GLU A 153 18.41 3.90 3.83
C GLU A 153 19.29 2.85 3.14
N ALA A 154 20.49 2.64 3.68
CA ALA A 154 21.48 1.69 3.14
C ALA A 154 20.94 0.26 2.94
N SER A 155 19.93 -0.15 3.72
CA SER A 155 19.30 -1.47 3.60
C SER A 155 18.34 -1.60 2.41
N LEU A 156 17.95 -0.49 1.78
CA LEU A 156 17.07 -0.47 0.62
C LEU A 156 17.90 -0.36 -0.66
N ASN A 157 17.91 -1.43 -1.45
CA ASN A 157 18.53 -1.46 -2.77
C ASN A 157 17.53 -0.97 -3.81
N VAL A 158 17.43 0.34 -4.01
CA VAL A 158 16.49 0.97 -4.97
C VAL A 158 16.58 0.36 -6.37
N THR A 159 17.75 -0.11 -6.80
CA THR A 159 17.94 -0.77 -8.11
C THR A 159 17.04 -2.00 -8.28
N ILE A 160 16.79 -2.78 -7.22
CA ILE A 160 15.96 -3.99 -7.33
C ILE A 160 14.48 -3.67 -7.53
N TRP A 161 14.03 -2.56 -6.92
CA TRP A 161 12.69 -2.02 -7.09
C TRP A 161 12.49 -1.54 -8.52
N VAL A 162 13.44 -0.74 -9.04
CA VAL A 162 13.41 -0.26 -10.42
C VAL A 162 13.41 -1.42 -11.41
N LYS A 163 14.29 -2.42 -11.23
CA LYS A 163 14.33 -3.62 -12.09
C LYS A 163 13.03 -4.44 -12.04
N SER A 164 12.32 -4.39 -10.91
CA SER A 164 11.01 -5.04 -10.74
C SER A 164 9.86 -4.16 -11.26
N GLY A 165 10.14 -3.00 -11.84
CA GLY A 165 9.16 -2.10 -12.46
C GLY A 165 8.52 -1.08 -11.53
N PHE A 166 8.95 -0.97 -10.27
CA PHE A 166 8.46 0.02 -9.33
C PHE A 166 9.00 1.42 -9.64
N LYS A 167 8.15 2.43 -9.47
CA LYS A 167 8.41 3.84 -9.78
C LYS A 167 8.10 4.78 -8.63
N PHE A 168 7.38 4.34 -7.58
CA PHE A 168 6.99 5.19 -6.44
C PHE A 168 8.19 5.95 -5.84
N GLN A 169 9.35 5.30 -5.74
CA GLN A 169 10.58 5.86 -5.16
C GLN A 169 11.23 6.97 -6.00
N SER A 170 10.80 7.18 -7.24
CA SER A 170 11.33 8.17 -8.17
C SER A 170 10.46 9.42 -8.32
N LYS A 171 9.33 9.49 -7.60
CA LYS A 171 8.36 10.61 -7.70
C LYS A 171 8.65 11.78 -6.75
N GLY A 172 9.76 11.72 -6.03
CA GLY A 172 10.30 12.86 -5.28
C GLY A 172 11.21 13.70 -6.15
N ASP A 173 11.24 15.02 -5.91
CA ASP A 173 12.25 15.93 -6.47
C ASP A 173 13.69 15.59 -6.02
N TYR A 174 13.83 14.57 -5.16
CA TYR A 174 15.08 14.01 -4.71
C TYR A 174 15.77 13.25 -5.86
N LYS A 175 16.83 13.85 -6.38
CA LYS A 175 17.80 13.17 -7.23
C LYS A 175 18.94 12.70 -6.33
N PRO A 176 19.16 11.38 -6.16
CA PRO A 176 20.35 10.92 -5.46
C PRO A 176 21.58 11.48 -6.19
N ASN A 177 22.59 11.93 -5.45
CA ASN A 177 23.85 12.34 -6.05
C ASN A 177 24.45 11.14 -6.79
N THR A 178 24.25 11.08 -8.10
CA THR A 178 24.97 10.16 -9.01
C THR A 178 26.36 10.72 -9.22
N SER A 179 27.17 10.76 -8.16
CA SER A 179 28.60 11.02 -8.28
C SER A 179 29.36 9.70 -8.12
N THR A 180 30.07 9.35 -9.19
CA THR A 180 31.17 8.38 -9.29
C THR A 180 30.85 6.90 -9.07
N ILE A 181 30.43 6.23 -10.14
CA ILE A 181 31.07 4.96 -10.51
C ILE A 181 31.93 5.29 -11.72
N GLY A 182 33.23 5.49 -11.48
CA GLY A 182 34.23 5.64 -12.54
C GLY A 182 34.31 4.34 -13.34
N HIS A 183 34.38 4.50 -14.66
CA HIS A 183 34.76 3.47 -15.62
C HIS A 183 36.16 2.95 -15.34
#